data_AF-A0A3D0QI86-F1
#
_entry.id   AF-A0A3D0QI86-F1
#
_cell.length_a   1.000
_cell.length_b   1.000
_cell.length_c   1.000
_cell.angle_alpha   90.00
_cell.angle_beta   90.00
_cell.angle_gamma   90.00
#
_symmetry.space_group_name_H-M   'P 1'
#
loop_
_entity.id
_entity.type
_entity.pdbx_description
1 polymer ?
#
loop_
_entity_poly.entity_id
_entity_poly.type
_entity_poly.pdbx_seq_one_letter_code
_entity_poly.pdbx_strand_id
1 'polypeptide(L)'
;MKASAKTKGAPSRVTREVLLKAKQYGFSDRQLAHLWGTSEKAIRRLRKDLGVIPVYKTVDTCAAEFEAHTPYHYSTYDQENESVRSDRKKVIILGGGPNRIGQGIEF
;
A
#
# COMPACT_ATOMS: atom_id res chain seq x y z
N MET A 1 25.86 24.35 -4.73
CA MET A 1 25.17 24.41 -3.42
C MET A 1 24.56 23.05 -3.11
N LYS A 2 25.18 22.25 -2.22
CA LYS A 2 24.58 20.99 -1.74
C LYS A 2 23.80 21.31 -0.47
N ALA A 3 22.48 21.30 -0.53
CA ALA A 3 21.64 21.38 0.66
C ALA A 3 21.85 20.09 1.47
N SER A 4 22.50 20.21 2.62
CA SER A 4 22.65 19.13 3.59
C SER A 4 21.28 18.86 4.21
N ALA A 5 20.59 17.83 3.72
CA ALA A 5 19.32 17.40 4.28
C ALA A 5 19.58 16.85 5.69
N LYS A 6 19.20 17.61 6.72
CA LYS A 6 19.17 17.14 8.10
C LYS A 6 18.26 15.90 8.15
N THR A 7 18.84 14.73 8.40
CA THR A 7 18.11 13.48 8.64
C THR A 7 17.34 13.61 9.95
N LYS A 8 16.12 14.13 9.91
CA LYS A 8 15.19 13.99 11.02
C LYS A 8 14.75 12.53 11.00
N GLY A 9 15.15 11.75 12.00
CA GLY A 9 14.62 10.40 12.16
C GLY A 9 13.08 10.45 12.23
N ALA A 10 12.42 9.36 11.83
CA ALA A 10 10.98 9.22 12.10
C ALA A 10 10.75 9.56 13.59
N PRO A 11 9.73 10.37 13.94
CA PRO A 11 9.55 10.82 15.31
C PRO A 11 9.56 9.60 16.23
N SER A 12 10.33 9.63 17.33
CA SER A 12 10.39 8.57 18.35
C SER A 12 9.04 8.26 19.03
N ARG A 13 7.95 8.83 18.52
CA ARG A 13 6.59 8.79 19.05
C ARG A 13 5.53 8.40 18.00
N VAL A 14 5.90 7.87 16.84
CA VAL A 14 4.88 7.38 15.88
C VAL A 14 4.28 6.09 16.42
N THR A 15 3.04 6.16 16.90
CA THR A 15 2.30 4.98 17.34
C THR A 15 1.67 4.25 16.16
N ARG A 16 1.25 3.01 16.40
CA ARG A 16 0.54 2.18 15.41
C ARG A 16 -0.72 2.89 14.91
N GLU A 17 -1.47 3.53 15.79
CA GLU A 17 -2.74 4.19 15.49
C GLU A 17 -2.56 5.38 14.55
N VAL A 18 -1.54 6.20 14.82
CA VAL A 18 -1.21 7.35 13.95
C VAL A 18 -0.81 6.87 12.56
N LEU A 19 0.04 5.85 12.50
CA LEU A 19 0.49 5.31 11.23
C LEU A 19 -0.67 4.66 10.46
N LEU A 20 -1.50 3.85 11.13
CA LEU A 20 -2.69 3.24 10.53
C LEU A 20 -3.63 4.30 9.97
N LYS A 21 -3.95 5.35 10.74
CA LYS A 21 -4.82 6.44 10.28
C LYS A 21 -4.25 7.17 9.06
N ALA A 22 -2.94 7.43 9.05
CA ALA A 22 -2.29 8.02 7.88
C ALA A 22 -2.40 7.11 6.65
N LYS A 23 -2.23 5.79 6.82
CA LYS A 23 -2.37 4.83 5.73
C LYS A 23 -3.82 4.69 5.24
N GLN A 24 -4.81 4.75 6.12
CA GLN A 24 -6.23 4.80 5.80
C GLN A 24 -6.61 6.06 5.00
N TYR A 25 -5.93 7.18 5.25
CA TYR A 25 -6.08 8.41 4.45
C TYR A 25 -5.29 8.40 3.14
N GLY A 26 -4.64 7.28 2.77
CA GLY A 26 -3.96 7.14 1.49
C GLY A 26 -2.54 7.69 1.45
N PHE A 27 -1.94 8.10 2.57
CA PHE A 27 -0.54 8.55 2.56
C PHE A 27 0.40 7.40 2.18
N SER A 28 1.18 7.58 1.12
CA SER A 28 2.23 6.64 0.72
C SER A 28 3.41 6.64 1.70
N ASP A 29 4.15 5.53 1.75
CA ASP A 29 5.36 5.42 2.57
C ASP A 29 6.39 6.51 2.15
N ARG A 30 6.40 6.90 0.86
CA ARG A 30 7.23 7.97 0.30
C ARG A 30 6.81 9.37 0.79
N GLN A 31 5.52 9.67 0.84
CA GLN A 31 5.03 10.96 1.37
C GLN A 31 5.36 11.10 2.86
N LEU A 32 5.13 10.05 3.66
CA LEU A 32 5.48 10.05 5.08
C LEU A 32 7.00 10.20 5.29
N ALA A 33 7.80 9.52 4.48
CA ALA A 33 9.25 9.66 4.51
C ALA A 33 9.71 11.10 4.26
N HIS A 34 9.11 11.76 3.27
CA HIS A 34 9.38 13.17 2.98
C HIS A 34 9.00 14.09 4.15
N LEU A 35 7.80 13.92 4.71
CA LEU A 35 7.30 14.75 5.82
C LEU A 35 8.11 14.57 7.11
N TRP A 36 8.60 13.36 7.37
CA TRP A 36 9.36 13.06 8.59
C TRP A 36 10.87 13.14 8.42
N GLY A 37 11.38 13.42 7.22
CA GLY A 37 12.81 13.57 6.96
C GLY A 37 13.61 12.27 6.97
N THR A 38 12.96 11.15 6.66
CA THR A 38 13.54 9.80 6.66
C THR A 38 13.44 9.13 5.29
N SER A 39 13.79 7.85 5.18
CA SER A 39 13.68 7.08 3.93
C SER A 39 12.37 6.29 3.85
N GLU A 40 11.87 6.09 2.63
CA GLU A 40 10.71 5.24 2.38
C GLU A 40 10.89 3.82 2.94
N LYS A 41 12.11 3.26 2.84
CA LYS A 41 12.45 1.95 3.41
C LYS A 41 12.30 1.92 4.93
N ALA A 42 12.66 3.00 5.63
CA ALA A 42 12.50 3.10 7.07
C ALA A 42 11.01 3.14 7.47
N ILE A 43 10.19 3.91 6.75
CA ILE A 43 8.73 3.91 6.96
C ILE A 43 8.13 2.54 6.69
N ARG A 44 8.52 1.90 5.58
CA ARG A 44 8.03 0.55 5.23
C ARG A 44 8.38 -0.48 6.30
N ARG A 45 9.57 -0.40 6.88
CA ARG A 45 10.01 -1.28 7.98
C ARG A 45 9.17 -1.02 9.23
N LEU A 46 9.13 0.22 9.71
CA LEU A 46 8.30 0.63 10.86
C LEU A 46 6.85 0.18 10.71
N ARG A 47 6.28 0.38 9.53
CA ARG A 47 4.91 0.00 9.20
C ARG A 47 4.67 -1.51 9.35
N LYS A 48 5.62 -2.34 8.90
CA LYS A 48 5.55 -3.80 9.04
C LYS A 48 5.77 -4.24 10.49
N ASP A 49 6.72 -3.63 11.19
CA ASP A 49 7.03 -3.96 12.59
C ASP A 49 5.84 -3.65 13.51
N LEU A 50 5.05 -2.62 13.19
CA LEU A 50 3.80 -2.27 13.89
C LEU A 50 2.56 -3.04 13.39
N GLY A 51 2.72 -3.99 12.47
CA GLY A 51 1.61 -4.77 11.91
C GLY A 51 0.61 -3.95 11.09
N VAL A 52 1.01 -2.79 10.56
CA VAL A 52 0.17 -1.94 9.71
C VAL A 52 0.34 -2.38 8.25
N ILE A 53 -0.25 -3.52 7.90
CA ILE A 53 -0.19 -4.09 6.55
C ILE A 53 -1.53 -3.86 5.83
N PRO A 54 -1.53 -3.61 4.50
CA PRO A 54 -2.77 -3.56 3.76
C PRO A 54 -3.40 -4.95 3.69
N VAL A 55 -4.72 -4.98 3.65
CA VAL A 55 -5.54 -6.15 3.32
C VAL A 55 -6.11 -5.99 1.92
N TYR A 56 -6.58 -7.09 1.34
CA TYR A 56 -7.24 -7.09 0.02
C TYR A 56 -8.71 -7.42 0.19
N LYS A 57 -9.57 -6.54 -0.33
CA LYS A 57 -11.03 -6.68 -0.36
C LYS A 57 -11.49 -7.07 -1.76
N THR A 58 -12.60 -7.78 -1.85
CA THR A 58 -13.19 -8.28 -3.09
C THR A 58 -14.27 -7.34 -3.58
N VAL A 59 -14.31 -7.11 -4.88
CA VAL A 59 -15.41 -6.38 -5.52
C VAL A 59 -16.53 -7.37 -5.82
N ASP A 60 -17.69 -7.18 -5.18
CA ASP A 60 -18.81 -8.14 -5.21
C ASP A 60 -20.09 -7.61 -5.85
N THR A 61 -20.10 -6.36 -6.32
CA THR A 61 -21.26 -5.64 -6.91
C THR A 61 -22.47 -5.41 -5.98
N CYS A 62 -22.50 -6.05 -4.81
CA CYS A 62 -23.63 -6.10 -3.90
C CYS A 62 -23.28 -5.77 -2.44
N ALA A 63 -22.08 -5.21 -2.18
CA ALA A 63 -21.62 -4.80 -0.86
C ALA A 63 -21.70 -5.94 0.18
N ALA A 64 -21.21 -7.11 -0.20
CA ALA A 64 -21.15 -8.35 0.56
C ALA A 64 -22.51 -9.01 0.86
N GLU A 65 -23.59 -8.65 0.17
CA GLU A 65 -24.88 -9.37 0.28
C GLU A 65 -24.77 -10.83 -0.18
N PHE A 66 -23.97 -11.07 -1.24
CA PHE A 66 -23.72 -12.39 -1.81
C PHE A 66 -22.22 -12.64 -1.96
N GLU A 67 -21.81 -13.90 -1.86
CA GLU A 67 -20.41 -14.28 -2.06
C GLU A 67 -20.01 -14.11 -3.52
N ALA A 68 -19.00 -13.27 -3.78
CA ALA A 68 -18.43 -13.10 -5.10
C ALA A 68 -17.31 -14.13 -5.34
N HIS A 69 -17.49 -14.98 -6.35
CA HIS A 69 -16.49 -15.99 -6.72
C HIS A 69 -15.37 -15.46 -7.63
N THR A 70 -15.51 -14.25 -8.16
CA THR A 70 -14.51 -13.65 -9.07
C THR A 70 -13.38 -13.02 -8.25
N PRO A 71 -12.10 -13.41 -8.45
CA PRO A 71 -10.97 -12.88 -7.69
C PRO A 71 -10.54 -11.48 -8.17
N TYR A 72 -11.43 -10.50 -8.02
CA TYR A 72 -11.18 -9.09 -8.35
C TYR A 72 -11.01 -8.28 -7.07
N HIS A 73 -9.77 -7.87 -6.79
CA HIS A 73 -9.41 -7.30 -5.50
C HIS A 73 -8.79 -5.91 -5.59
N TYR A 74 -8.93 -5.14 -4.51
CA TYR A 74 -8.20 -3.89 -4.29
C TYR A 74 -7.61 -3.88 -2.87
N SER A 75 -6.48 -3.19 -2.70
CA SER A 75 -5.82 -3.05 -1.40
C SER A 75 -6.44 -1.93 -0.58
N THR A 76 -6.61 -2.15 0.72
CA THR A 76 -7.04 -1.12 1.68
C THR A 76 -6.36 -1.32 3.05
N TYR A 77 -6.41 -0.32 3.91
CA TYR A 77 -5.93 -0.41 5.30
C TYR A 77 -7.12 -0.65 6.25
N ASP A 78 -7.68 -1.85 6.15
CA ASP A 78 -8.81 -2.33 6.94
C ASP A 78 -8.43 -3.59 7.73
N GLN A 79 -9.38 -4.20 8.43
CA GLN A 79 -9.12 -5.29 9.37
C GLN A 79 -9.02 -6.67 8.70
N GLU A 80 -9.92 -6.99 7.77
CA GLU A 80 -10.06 -8.34 7.23
C GLU A 80 -9.56 -8.46 5.79
N ASN A 81 -8.84 -9.55 5.50
CA ASN A 81 -8.34 -9.86 4.17
C ASN A 81 -9.18 -10.97 3.52
N GLU A 82 -9.81 -10.64 2.41
CA GLU A 82 -10.69 -11.55 1.64
C GLU A 82 -9.95 -12.27 0.51
N SER A 83 -8.72 -11.85 0.18
CA SER A 83 -7.92 -12.55 -0.82
C SER A 83 -7.37 -13.87 -0.28
N VAL A 84 -7.82 -14.98 -0.88
CA VAL A 84 -7.41 -16.34 -0.50
C VAL A 84 -6.09 -16.72 -1.18
N ARG A 85 -5.09 -17.08 -0.37
CA ARG A 85 -3.81 -17.56 -0.87
C ARG A 85 -3.90 -19.05 -1.24
N SER A 86 -3.69 -19.37 -2.51
CA SER A 86 -3.42 -20.76 -2.94
C SER A 86 -1.93 -21.12 -2.92
N ASP A 87 -1.61 -22.41 -2.77
CA ASP A 87 -0.23 -22.95 -2.78
C ASP A 87 0.29 -23.27 -4.19
N ARG A 88 -0.52 -23.01 -5.21
CA ARG A 88 -0.13 -23.19 -6.61
C ARG A 88 1.01 -22.24 -6.96
N LYS A 89 1.93 -22.67 -7.82
CA LYS A 89 2.92 -21.79 -8.45
C LYS A 89 2.20 -20.70 -9.26
N LYS A 90 2.63 -19.45 -9.12
CA LYS A 90 1.99 -18.27 -9.72
C LYS A 90 3.03 -17.44 -10.46
N VAL A 91 2.59 -16.81 -11.54
CA VAL A 91 3.34 -15.78 -12.27
C VAL A 91 2.61 -14.46 -12.05
N ILE A 92 3.36 -13.39 -11.76
CA ILE A 92 2.81 -12.03 -11.67
C ILE A 92 3.11 -11.31 -12.98
N ILE A 93 2.06 -10.77 -13.59
CA ILE A 93 2.14 -9.89 -14.76
C ILE A 93 1.88 -8.46 -14.27
N LEU A 94 2.81 -7.54 -14.55
CA LEU A 94 2.68 -6.14 -14.18
C LEU A 94 2.26 -5.34 -15.43
N GLY A 95 1.07 -4.72 -15.38
CA GLY A 95 0.60 -3.85 -16.45
C GLY A 95 1.32 -2.50 -16.49
N GLY A 96 1.16 -1.78 -17.60
CA GLY A 96 1.84 -0.50 -17.84
C GLY A 96 1.26 0.73 -17.12
N GLY A 97 0.08 0.61 -16.52
CA GLY A 97 -0.64 1.74 -15.93
C GLY A 97 -1.41 2.57 -16.98
N PRO A 98 -1.67 3.86 -16.74
CA PRO A 98 -2.41 4.71 -17.68
C PRO A 98 -1.69 4.88 -19.02
N ASN A 99 -2.47 4.87 -20.12
CA ASN A 99 -1.95 5.10 -21.47
C ASN A 99 -1.29 6.48 -21.59
N ARG A 100 -0.20 6.54 -22.37
CA ARG A 100 0.53 7.77 -22.70
C ARG A 100 1.12 7.65 -24.10
N ILE A 101 1.48 8.78 -24.72
CA ILE A 101 2.14 8.76 -26.03
C ILE A 101 3.39 7.86 -25.96
N GLY A 102 3.46 6.85 -26.82
CA GLY A 102 4.52 5.84 -26.85
C GLY A 102 4.31 4.63 -25.92
N GLN A 103 3.16 4.54 -25.24
CA GLN A 103 2.76 3.38 -24.44
C GLN A 103 1.24 3.21 -24.50
N GLY A 104 0.77 2.51 -25.54
CA GLY A 104 -0.65 2.30 -25.83
C GLY A 104 -1.13 0.86 -25.58
N ILE A 105 -2.20 0.48 -26.30
CA ILE A 105 -2.90 -0.81 -26.19
C ILE A 105 -2.05 -2.01 -26.62
N GLU A 106 -0.94 -1.75 -27.30
CA GLU A 106 0.01 -2.76 -27.73
C GLU A 106 0.80 -3.42 -26.57
N PHE A 107 0.74 -2.83 -25.36
CA PHE A 107 1.39 -3.32 -24.14
C PHE A 107 0.35 -3.76 -23.09
#